data_AF-A0A0A2DIB1-F1
#
_entry.id   AF-A0A0A2DIB1-F1
#
_cell.length_a   1.000
_cell.length_b   1.000
_cell.length_c   1.000
_cell.angle_alpha   90.00
_cell.angle_beta   90.00
_cell.angle_gamma   90.00
#
_symmetry.space_group_name_H-M   'P 1'
#
loop_
_entity.id
_entity.type
_entity.pdbx_description
1 polymer ?
#
loop_
_entity_poly.entity_id
_entity_poly.type
_entity_poly.pdbx_seq_one_letter_code
_entity_poly.pdbx_strand_id
1 'polypeptide(L)'
;MSFRTDVATMHKAATNVDDTNNEVQIELKRLRGVVQGTTGSWKGDAQGAFHNMMERWDTSARDLSEALRSIADNIRHNAGSFSTTDSENADSMH
;
A
#
# COMPACT_ATOMS: atom_id res chain seq x y z
N MET A 1 -26.92 6.32 -14.71
CA MET A 1 -25.84 5.42 -15.18
C MET A 1 -24.44 5.85 -14.74
N SER A 2 -24.19 7.13 -14.39
CA SER A 2 -22.88 7.61 -13.89
C SER A 2 -22.47 6.93 -12.58
N PHE A 3 -23.37 6.86 -11.60
CA PHE A 3 -23.03 6.47 -10.23
C PHE A 3 -22.50 5.03 -10.04
N ARG A 4 -23.14 4.04 -10.67
CA ARG A 4 -22.62 2.65 -10.70
C ARG A 4 -21.23 2.57 -11.35
N THR A 5 -20.95 3.46 -12.29
CA THR A 5 -19.63 3.58 -12.93
C THR A 5 -18.62 4.20 -11.96
N ASP A 6 -19.03 5.17 -11.14
CA ASP A 6 -18.19 5.80 -10.12
C ASP A 6 -17.75 4.79 -9.03
N VAL A 7 -18.69 4.01 -8.48
CA VAL A 7 -18.38 2.95 -7.50
C VAL A 7 -17.44 1.88 -8.10
N ALA A 8 -17.71 1.43 -9.33
CA ALA A 8 -16.83 0.48 -10.03
C ALA A 8 -15.42 1.05 -10.25
N THR A 9 -15.31 2.35 -10.56
CA THR A 9 -14.02 3.03 -10.73
C THR A 9 -13.25 3.09 -9.42
N MET A 10 -13.93 3.36 -8.30
CA MET A 10 -13.31 3.37 -6.97
C MET A 10 -12.80 1.98 -6.57
N HIS A 11 -13.56 0.92 -6.80
CA HIS A 11 -13.09 -0.44 -6.56
C HIS A 11 -11.84 -0.77 -7.38
N LYS A 12 -11.83 -0.41 -8.67
CA LYS A 12 -10.66 -0.59 -9.52
C LYS A 12 -9.45 0.20 -9.01
N ALA A 13 -9.66 1.44 -8.55
CA ALA A 13 -8.60 2.24 -7.96
C ALA A 13 -8.01 1.60 -6.70
N ALA A 14 -8.84 1.05 -5.82
CA ALA A 14 -8.36 0.31 -4.64
C ALA A 14 -7.52 -0.92 -5.02
N THR A 15 -8.00 -1.72 -5.99
CA THR A 15 -7.23 -2.87 -6.51
C THR A 15 -5.88 -2.44 -7.07
N ASN A 16 -5.83 -1.37 -7.86
CA ASN A 16 -4.56 -0.86 -8.40
C ASN A 16 -3.57 -0.45 -7.27
N VAL A 17 -4.08 0.09 -6.16
CA VAL A 17 -3.25 0.44 -5.00
C VAL A 17 -2.72 -0.82 -4.30
N ASP A 18 -3.53 -1.87 -4.17
CA ASP A 18 -3.06 -3.16 -3.63
C ASP A 18 -1.96 -3.77 -4.51
N ASP A 19 -2.15 -3.75 -5.83
CA ASP A 19 -1.17 -4.25 -6.81
C ASP A 19 0.14 -3.47 -6.72
N THR A 20 0.06 -2.14 -6.67
CA THR A 20 1.22 -1.26 -6.46
C THR A 20 1.93 -1.57 -5.14
N ASN A 21 1.18 -1.81 -4.06
CA ASN A 21 1.76 -2.21 -2.78
C ASN A 21 2.49 -3.55 -2.88
N ASN A 22 1.94 -4.53 -3.60
CA ASN A 22 2.61 -5.81 -3.82
C ASN A 22 3.91 -5.64 -4.60
N GLU A 23 3.93 -4.82 -5.66
CA GLU A 23 5.13 -4.50 -6.42
C GLU A 23 6.19 -3.82 -5.55
N VAL A 24 5.80 -2.84 -4.74
CA VAL A 24 6.68 -2.18 -3.76
C VAL A 24 7.30 -3.20 -2.79
N GLN A 25 6.51 -4.13 -2.25
CA GLN A 25 7.03 -5.17 -1.36
C GLN A 25 8.04 -6.10 -2.04
N ILE A 26 7.83 -6.42 -3.33
CA ILE A 26 8.77 -7.22 -4.12
C ILE A 26 10.09 -6.47 -4.31
N GLU A 27 10.03 -5.20 -4.72
CA GLU A 27 11.22 -4.38 -4.94
C GLU A 27 11.99 -4.12 -3.64
N LEU A 28 11.30 -3.90 -2.52
CA LEU A 28 11.93 -3.77 -1.21
C LEU A 28 12.71 -5.05 -0.82
N LYS A 29 12.16 -6.23 -1.08
CA LYS A 29 12.86 -7.50 -0.85
C LYS A 29 14.08 -7.64 -1.76
N ARG A 30 13.96 -7.26 -3.03
CA ARG A 30 15.07 -7.29 -3.99
C ARG A 30 16.20 -6.36 -3.55
N LEU A 31 15.88 -5.11 -3.20
CA LEU A 31 16.86 -4.12 -2.74
C LEU A 31 17.56 -4.58 -1.46
N ARG A 32 16.82 -5.17 -0.50
CA ARG A 32 17.43 -5.81 0.68
C ARG A 32 18.45 -6.89 0.29
N GLY A 33 18.12 -7.74 -0.69
CA GLY A 33 19.03 -8.77 -1.19
C GLY A 33 20.31 -8.19 -1.82
N VAL A 34 20.18 -7.12 -2.62
CA VAL A 34 21.32 -6.41 -3.21
C VAL A 34 22.22 -5.81 -2.13
N VAL A 35 21.61 -5.14 -1.15
CA VAL A 35 22.32 -4.55 -0.01
C VAL A 35 23.07 -5.63 0.75
N GLN A 36 22.43 -6.75 1.10
CA GLN A 36 23.08 -7.88 1.77
C GLN A 36 24.19 -8.52 0.93
N GLY A 37 24.02 -8.69 -0.38
CA GLY A 37 25.04 -9.25 -1.28
C GLY A 37 26.29 -8.38 -1.39
N THR A 38 26.16 -7.06 -1.16
CA THR A 38 27.27 -6.10 -1.23
C THR A 38 28.07 -6.04 0.08
N THR A 39 27.57 -6.62 1.19
CA THR A 39 28.15 -6.51 2.55
C THR A 39 29.46 -7.27 2.79
N GLY A 40 30.03 -7.93 1.77
CA GLY A 40 31.38 -8.50 1.87
C GLY A 40 32.44 -7.49 2.36
N SER A 41 32.22 -6.18 2.13
CA SER A 41 33.10 -5.09 2.57
C SER A 41 32.77 -4.50 3.95
N TRP A 42 31.62 -4.82 4.58
CA TRP A 42 31.13 -4.11 5.78
C TRP A 42 31.33 -4.90 7.09
N LYS A 43 31.92 -6.11 7.02
CA LYS A 43 32.06 -7.08 8.13
C LYS A 43 32.98 -6.67 9.30
N GLY A 44 33.77 -5.60 9.17
CA GLY A 44 34.78 -5.21 10.17
C GLY A 44 34.39 -4.00 11.02
N ASP A 45 34.33 -2.82 10.40
CA ASP A 45 34.17 -1.55 11.13
C ASP A 45 32.80 -0.87 10.92
N ALA A 46 32.04 -1.30 9.90
CA ALA A 46 30.79 -0.65 9.50
C ALA A 46 29.52 -1.38 10.00
N GLN A 47 29.68 -2.38 10.87
CA GLN A 47 28.58 -3.27 11.27
C GLN A 47 27.43 -2.52 11.98
N GLY A 48 27.74 -1.53 12.82
CA GLY A 48 26.74 -0.69 13.48
C GLY A 48 26.00 0.23 12.51
N ALA A 49 26.71 0.85 11.56
CA ALA A 49 26.10 1.68 10.53
C ALA A 49 25.19 0.86 9.60
N PHE A 50 25.60 -0.36 9.26
CA PHE A 50 24.77 -1.30 8.52
C PHE A 50 23.49 -1.65 9.27
N HIS A 51 23.62 -2.00 10.55
CA HIS A 51 22.48 -2.36 11.38
C HIS A 51 21.47 -1.22 11.44
N ASN A 52 21.93 0.00 11.75
CA ASN A 52 21.07 1.19 11.78
C ASN A 52 20.41 1.47 10.42
N MET A 53 21.12 1.25 9.31
CA MET A 53 20.55 1.39 7.97
C MET A 53 19.44 0.35 7.74
N MET A 54 19.68 -0.91 8.12
CA MET A 54 18.71 -1.99 7.96
C MET A 54 17.47 -1.82 8.85
N GLU A 55 17.63 -1.28 10.06
CA GLU A 55 16.49 -0.93 10.92
C GLU A 55 15.64 0.17 10.29
N ARG A 56 16.28 1.28 9.87
CA ARG A 56 15.59 2.38 9.19
C ARG A 56 14.89 1.91 7.91
N TRP A 57 15.54 1.04 7.16
CA TRP A 57 14.97 0.40 5.98
C TRP A 57 13.70 -0.40 6.31
N ASP A 58 13.77 -1.29 7.30
CA ASP A 58 12.64 -2.11 7.73
C ASP A 58 11.48 -1.25 8.27
N THR A 59 11.76 -0.11 8.89
CA THR A 59 10.74 0.87 9.29
C THR A 59 10.10 1.53 8.08
N SER A 60 10.89 2.14 7.18
CA SER A 60 10.33 2.82 6.00
C SER A 60 9.54 1.88 5.08
N ALA A 61 9.96 0.61 4.97
CA ALA A 61 9.23 -0.42 4.24
C ALA A 61 7.85 -0.72 4.84
N ARG A 62 7.74 -0.75 6.17
CA ARG A 62 6.47 -0.94 6.88
C ARG A 62 5.57 0.27 6.72
N ASP A 63 6.10 1.46 6.96
CA ASP A 63 5.35 2.72 6.87
C ASP A 63 4.73 2.89 5.47
N LEU A 64 5.51 2.61 4.42
CA LEU A 64 5.01 2.65 3.04
C LEU A 64 3.91 1.62 2.80
N SER A 65 4.07 0.39 3.29
CA SER A 65 3.04 -0.65 3.15
C SER A 65 1.74 -0.28 3.87
N GLU A 66 1.85 0.30 5.06
CA GLU A 66 0.70 0.70 5.85
C GLU A 66 -0.04 1.87 5.21
N ALA A 67 0.70 2.87 4.71
CA ALA A 67 0.13 3.99 3.98
C ALA A 67 -0.65 3.53 2.74
N LEU A 68 -0.08 2.63 1.93
CA LEU A 68 -0.76 2.11 0.73
C LEU A 68 -2.02 1.30 1.08
N ARG A 69 -1.95 0.46 2.11
CA ARG A 69 -3.14 -0.27 2.61
C ARG A 69 -4.23 0.68 3.09
N SER A 70 -3.85 1.68 3.88
CA SER A 70 -4.79 2.70 4.36
C SER A 70 -5.46 3.45 3.20
N ILE A 71 -4.71 3.78 2.14
CA ILE A 71 -5.27 4.40 0.93
C ILE A 71 -6.30 3.46 0.27
N ALA A 72 -5.96 2.19 0.06
CA ALA A 72 -6.88 1.22 -0.53
C ALA A 72 -8.16 1.05 0.31
N ASP A 73 -8.02 0.95 1.63
CA ASP A 73 -9.14 0.83 2.56
C ASP A 73 -10.03 2.07 2.57
N ASN A 74 -9.44 3.27 2.55
CA ASN A 74 -10.20 4.53 2.44
C ASN A 74 -11.00 4.61 1.13
N ILE A 75 -10.42 4.16 0.00
CA ILE A 75 -11.12 4.12 -1.27
C ILE A 75 -12.31 3.16 -1.21
N ARG A 76 -12.13 1.95 -0.65
CA ARG A 76 -13.21 0.96 -0.48
C ARG A 76 -14.30 1.45 0.46
N HIS A 77 -13.91 2.08 1.58
CA HIS A 77 -14.84 2.66 2.53
C HIS A 77 -15.73 3.71 1.86
N ASN A 78 -15.12 4.65 1.12
CA ASN A 78 -15.86 5.67 0.40
C ASN A 78 -16.81 5.03 -0.64
N ALA A 79 -16.36 4.01 -1.38
CA ALA A 79 -17.21 3.29 -2.35
C ALA A 79 -18.43 2.63 -1.69
N GLY A 80 -18.24 2.01 -0.51
CA GLY A 80 -19.32 1.42 0.28
C GLY A 80 -20.31 2.45 0.80
N SER A 81 -19.82 3.54 1.39
CA SER A 81 -20.65 4.65 1.87
C SER A 81 -21.50 5.25 0.76
N PHE A 82 -20.92 5.45 -0.44
CA PHE A 82 -21.67 5.86 -1.62
C PHE A 82 -22.79 4.87 -1.95
N SER A 83 -22.50 3.57 -2.04
CA SER A 83 -23.51 2.55 -2.34
C SER A 83 -24.66 2.49 -1.32
N THR A 84 -24.38 2.69 -0.03
CA THR A 84 -25.39 2.68 1.03
C THR A 84 -26.32 3.89 0.92
N THR A 85 -25.75 5.10 0.80
CA THR A 85 -26.55 6.33 0.67
C THR A 85 -27.46 6.33 -0.55
N ASP A 86 -27.03 5.71 -1.65
CA ASP A 86 -27.88 5.54 -2.84
C ASP A 86 -29.09 4.62 -2.57
N SER A 87 -28.87 3.50 -1.89
CA SER A 87 -29.94 2.55 -1.55
C SER A 87 -30.99 3.21 -0.65
N GLU A 88 -30.55 3.98 0.34
CA GLU A 88 -31.44 4.74 1.24
C GLU A 88 -32.21 5.84 0.50
N ASN A 89 -31.57 6.56 -0.44
CA ASN A 89 -32.23 7.57 -1.25
C ASN A 89 -33.24 6.95 -2.23
N ALA A 90 -32.93 5.79 -2.82
CA ALA A 90 -33.84 5.08 -3.72
C ALA A 90 -35.09 4.57 -2.98
N ASP A 91 -34.92 4.01 -1.78
CA ASP A 91 -36.01 3.51 -0.95
C ASP A 91 -36.93 4.63 -0.43
N SER A 92 -36.38 5.81 -0.14
CA SER A 92 -37.17 6.97 0.32
C SER A 92 -37.94 7.70 -0.78
N MET A 93 -37.63 7.41 -2.06
CA MET A 93 -38.35 7.95 -3.23
C MET A 93 -39.49 7.04 -3.71
N HIS A 94 -39.75 5.93 -3.01
CA HIS A 94 -40.82 4.97 -3.29
C HIS A 94 -41.86 4.94 -2.15
#